data_AF-A0A645GQ13-F1
#
_entry.id   AF-A0A645GQ13-F1
#
_cell.length_a   1.000
_cell.length_b   1.000
_cell.length_c   1.000
_cell.angle_alpha   90.00
_cell.angle_beta   90.00
_cell.angle_gamma   90.00
#
_symmetry.space_group_name_H-M   'P 1'
#
loop_
_entity.id
_entity.type
_entity.pdbx_description
1 polymer ?
#
loop_
_entity_poly.entity_id
_entity_poly.type
_entity_poly.pdbx_seq_one_letter_code
_entity_poly.pdbx_strand_id
1 'polypeptide(L)'
;MDKEALTGLARQFDLLNAMEVFSSAAVRYLGADPGVFPFTTDTEGKFVDVVMDDVLRGGNFGFSTFRNKSFRGKWDAKWHRFTYSVARTKKISGIAPRHINPLPVTKITTNLKLLFKK
;
A
#
# COMPACT_ATOMS: atom_id res chain seq x y z
N MET A 1 -15.75 -9.24 18.58
CA MET A 1 -14.36 -9.69 18.35
C MET A 1 -13.52 -9.06 19.43
N ASP A 2 -12.70 -9.85 20.12
CA ASP A 2 -11.83 -9.34 21.17
C ASP A 2 -10.77 -8.39 20.56
N LYS A 3 -10.73 -7.15 21.07
CA LYS A 3 -9.81 -6.10 20.60
C LYS A 3 -8.36 -6.51 20.84
N GLU A 4 -8.08 -7.19 21.96
CA GLU A 4 -6.74 -7.63 22.32
C GLU A 4 -6.25 -8.74 21.40
N ALA A 5 -7.12 -9.71 21.10
CA ALA A 5 -6.82 -10.77 20.13
C ALA A 5 -6.51 -10.23 18.74
N LEU A 6 -7.29 -9.26 18.23
CA LEU A 6 -7.02 -8.66 16.92
C LEU A 6 -5.68 -7.91 16.91
N THR A 7 -5.39 -7.12 17.94
CA THR A 7 -4.12 -6.40 18.05
C THR A 7 -2.94 -7.37 18.17
N GLY A 8 -3.11 -8.48 18.88
CA GLY A 8 -2.13 -9.57 18.95
C GLY A 8 -1.81 -10.16 17.58
N LEU A 9 -2.85 -10.50 16.81
CA LEU A 9 -2.70 -10.99 15.43
C LEU A 9 -2.02 -9.95 14.53
N ALA A 10 -2.43 -8.68 14.61
CA ALA A 10 -1.85 -7.60 13.81
C ALA A 10 -0.34 -7.45 14.05
N ARG A 11 0.12 -7.61 15.31
CA ARG A 11 1.56 -7.62 15.64
C ARG A 11 2.26 -8.85 15.09
N GLN A 12 1.67 -10.04 15.26
CA GLN A 12 2.24 -11.29 14.76
C GLN A 12 2.48 -11.24 13.24
N PHE A 13 1.55 -10.63 12.50
CA PHE A 13 1.67 -10.46 11.06
C PHE A 13 2.48 -9.24 10.62
N ASP A 14 3.04 -8.43 11.52
CA ASP A 14 3.73 -7.17 11.18
C ASP A 14 2.83 -6.19 10.39
N LEU A 15 1.55 -6.13 10.76
CA LEU A 15 0.53 -5.29 10.13
C LEU A 15 -0.03 -4.21 11.05
N LEU A 16 0.31 -4.21 12.34
CA LEU A 16 -0.24 -3.26 13.32
C LEU A 16 -0.10 -1.80 12.87
N ASN A 17 1.11 -1.37 12.51
CA ASN A 17 1.36 -0.01 12.04
C ASN A 17 0.54 0.33 10.79
N ALA A 18 0.38 -0.61 9.86
CA ALA A 18 -0.46 -0.40 8.69
C ALA A 18 -1.93 -0.17 9.10
N MET A 19 -2.44 -1.01 10.00
CA MET A 19 -3.81 -0.90 10.49
C MET A 19 -4.04 0.42 11.25
N GLU A 20 -3.08 0.86 12.06
CA GLU A 20 -3.10 2.16 12.77
C GLU A 20 -3.10 3.34 11.80
N VAL A 21 -2.31 3.30 10.72
CA VAL A 21 -2.32 4.35 9.70
C VAL A 21 -3.67 4.42 8.99
N PHE A 22 -4.24 3.28 8.59
CA PHE A 22 -5.52 3.23 7.90
C PHE A 22 -6.70 3.64 8.80
N SER A 23 -6.71 3.25 10.08
CA SER A 23 -7.72 3.74 11.02
C SER A 23 -7.60 5.23 11.24
N SER A 24 -6.38 5.76 11.36
CA SER A 24 -6.13 7.20 11.52
C SER A 24 -6.63 7.99 10.32
N ALA A 25 -6.47 7.45 9.11
CA ALA A 25 -7.08 8.02 7.90
C ALA A 25 -8.61 7.98 7.93
N ALA A 26 -9.21 6.87 8.40
CA ALA A 26 -10.65 6.77 8.54
C ALA A 26 -11.21 7.76 9.58
N VAL A 27 -10.53 7.96 10.71
CA VAL A 27 -10.92 8.95 11.72
C VAL A 27 -10.83 10.37 11.13
N ARG A 28 -9.68 10.73 10.55
CA ARG A 28 -9.43 12.09 10.01
C ARG A 28 -10.37 12.46 8.86
N TYR A 29 -10.56 11.56 7.89
CA TYR A 29 -11.22 11.89 6.63
C TYR A 29 -12.66 11.37 6.51
N LEU A 30 -13.02 10.33 7.25
CA LEU A 30 -14.35 9.70 7.16
C LEU A 30 -15.19 9.93 8.43
N GLY A 31 -14.63 10.58 9.46
CA GLY A 31 -15.33 10.86 10.71
C GLY A 31 -15.63 9.60 11.53
N ALA A 32 -14.85 8.53 11.35
CA ALA A 32 -14.99 7.33 12.16
C ALA A 32 -14.69 7.65 13.63
N ASP A 33 -15.49 7.11 14.56
CA ASP A 33 -15.19 7.21 15.98
C ASP A 33 -13.91 6.43 16.31
N PRO A 34 -12.85 7.05 16.88
CA PRO A 34 -11.62 6.35 17.23
C PRO A 34 -11.86 5.16 18.18
N GLY A 35 -12.92 5.20 18.99
CA GLY A 35 -13.29 4.16 19.94
C GLY A 35 -13.67 2.81 19.30
N VAL A 36 -14.00 2.79 18.01
CA VAL A 36 -14.33 1.52 17.31
C VAL A 36 -13.09 0.69 17.01
N PHE A 37 -11.91 1.30 16.92
CA PHE A 37 -10.68 0.62 16.62
C PHE A 37 -10.06 -0.02 17.89
N PRO A 38 -9.29 -1.11 17.74
CA PRO A 38 -8.64 -1.78 18.86
C PRO A 38 -7.23 -1.24 19.19
N PHE A 39 -6.82 -0.16 18.54
CA PHE A 39 -5.51 0.49 18.70
C PHE A 39 -5.66 2.01 18.62
N THR A 40 -4.66 2.71 19.14
CA THR A 40 -4.61 4.18 19.12
C THR A 40 -4.52 4.70 17.70
N THR A 41 -5.22 5.79 17.42
CA THR A 41 -5.15 6.50 16.14
C THR A 41 -4.36 7.79 16.29
N ASP A 42 -3.47 8.06 15.35
CA ASP A 42 -2.71 9.30 15.23
C ASP A 42 -3.10 10.00 13.93
N THR A 43 -4.05 10.94 13.99
CA THR A 43 -4.57 11.64 12.81
C THR A 43 -3.54 12.58 12.17
N GLU A 44 -2.46 12.93 12.86
CA GLU A 44 -1.37 13.75 12.31
C GLU A 44 -0.17 12.89 11.85
N GLY A 45 -0.34 11.56 11.84
CA GLY A 45 0.68 10.63 11.46
C GLY A 45 1.16 10.83 10.02
N LYS A 46 2.48 10.73 9.81
CA LYS A 46 3.16 10.96 8.53
C LYS A 46 2.52 10.28 7.31
N PHE A 47 1.92 9.10 7.50
CA PHE A 47 1.36 8.30 6.40
C PHE A 47 -0.15 8.47 6.20
N VAL A 48 -0.84 9.21 7.08
CA VAL A 48 -2.30 9.38 7.02
C VAL A 48 -2.73 10.01 5.70
N ASP A 49 -2.19 11.20 5.41
CA ASP A 49 -2.50 11.92 4.18
C ASP A 49 -1.96 11.17 2.95
N VAL A 50 -0.85 10.43 3.09
CA VAL A 50 -0.25 9.63 2.03
C VAL A 50 -1.18 8.50 1.59
N VAL A 51 -1.77 7.78 2.53
CA VAL A 51 -2.70 6.69 2.25
C VAL A 51 -4.00 7.22 1.67
N MET A 52 -4.54 8.31 2.21
CA MET A 52 -5.77 8.90 1.69
C MET A 52 -5.59 9.40 0.25
N ASP A 53 -4.50 10.13 -0.02
CA ASP A 53 -4.13 10.57 -1.36
C ASP A 53 -3.98 9.39 -2.34
N ASP A 54 -3.36 8.30 -1.89
CA ASP A 54 -3.16 7.09 -2.71
C ASP A 54 -4.49 6.39 -3.03
N VAL A 55 -5.43 6.32 -2.07
CA VAL A 55 -6.80 5.80 -2.27
C VAL A 55 -7.57 6.64 -3.28
N LEU A 56 -7.52 7.98 -3.17
CA LEU A 56 -8.24 8.89 -4.06
C LEU A 56 -7.63 8.93 -5.47
N ARG A 57 -6.30 9.00 -5.58
CA ARG A 57 -5.60 9.07 -6.88
C ARG A 57 -5.66 7.77 -7.67
N GLY A 58 -5.61 6.63 -6.98
CA GLY A 58 -5.54 5.34 -7.65
C GLY A 58 -6.85 4.93 -8.33
N GLY A 59 -8.01 5.40 -7.82
CA GLY A 59 -9.26 4.63 -7.92
C GLY A 59 -9.04 3.19 -7.43
N ASN A 60 -10.05 2.30 -7.49
CA ASN A 60 -9.96 0.88 -7.11
C ASN A 60 -8.53 0.30 -7.29
N PHE A 61 -7.75 0.21 -6.21
CA PHE A 61 -6.45 -0.45 -6.18
C PHE A 61 -5.46 -0.10 -7.33
N GLY A 62 -5.52 1.10 -7.89
CA GLY A 62 -4.60 1.56 -8.94
C GLY A 62 -4.95 1.13 -10.37
N PHE A 63 -6.16 0.63 -10.63
CA PHE A 63 -6.62 0.29 -11.99
C PHE A 63 -6.68 1.49 -12.94
N SER A 64 -6.84 2.71 -12.44
CA SER A 64 -6.99 3.91 -13.27
C SER A 64 -5.67 4.62 -13.62
N THR A 65 -4.57 4.27 -12.94
CA THR A 65 -3.32 5.03 -12.90
C THR A 65 -2.65 5.28 -14.27
N PHE A 66 -2.93 4.46 -15.27
CA PHE A 66 -2.30 4.56 -16.60
C PHE A 66 -3.29 4.76 -17.75
N ARG A 67 -4.57 5.06 -17.46
CA ARG A 67 -5.65 5.10 -18.47
C ARG A 67 -5.36 6.04 -19.65
N ASN A 68 -4.63 7.14 -19.42
CA ASN A 68 -4.32 8.16 -20.43
C ASN A 68 -2.84 8.17 -20.85
N LYS A 69 -2.06 7.11 -20.56
CA LYS A 69 -0.64 7.04 -20.96
C LYS A 69 -0.46 6.22 -22.24
N SER A 70 0.18 6.82 -23.24
CA SER A 70 0.71 6.13 -24.42
C SER A 70 2.16 5.68 -24.16
N PHE A 71 2.54 4.51 -24.67
CA PHE A 71 3.90 3.97 -24.59
C PHE A 71 4.44 3.66 -25.98
N ARG A 72 5.75 3.81 -26.18
CA ARG A 72 6.42 3.55 -27.48
C ARG A 72 6.45 2.06 -27.84
N GLY A 73 6.23 1.18 -26.86
CA GLY A 73 6.19 -0.26 -27.06
C GLY A 73 6.08 -1.03 -25.74
N LYS A 74 6.07 -2.37 -25.84
CA LYS A 74 5.90 -3.27 -24.68
C LYS A 74 6.96 -3.09 -23.60
N TRP A 75 8.21 -2.86 -23.99
CA TRP A 75 9.33 -2.68 -23.07
C TRP A 75 9.28 -1.34 -22.34
N ASP A 76 8.96 -0.27 -23.06
CA ASP A 76 8.73 1.06 -22.48
C ASP A 76 7.58 1.03 -21.45
N ALA A 77 6.46 0.40 -21.81
CA ALA A 77 5.34 0.20 -20.89
C ALA A 77 5.73 -0.61 -19.64
N LYS A 78 6.51 -1.70 -19.81
CA LYS A 78 6.99 -2.51 -18.69
C LYS A 78 7.94 -1.71 -17.78
N TRP A 79 8.89 -0.98 -18.36
CA TRP A 79 9.85 -0.17 -17.61
C TRP A 79 9.15 0.93 -16.81
N HIS A 80 8.22 1.64 -17.44
CA HIS A 80 7.43 2.66 -16.76
C HIS A 80 6.61 2.07 -15.59
N ARG A 81 5.95 0.92 -15.79
CA ARG A 81 5.21 0.25 -14.71
C ARG A 81 6.14 -0.22 -13.59
N PHE A 82 7.35 -0.66 -13.91
CA PHE A 82 8.32 -1.07 -12.91
C PHE A 82 8.77 0.13 -12.08
N THR A 83 9.29 1.18 -12.71
CA THR A 83 9.76 2.40 -12.05
C THR A 83 8.66 3.07 -11.23
N TYR A 84 7.44 3.15 -11.76
CA TYR A 84 6.27 3.64 -11.01
C TYR A 84 6.01 2.82 -9.74
N SER A 85 5.99 1.49 -9.83
CA SER A 85 5.79 0.65 -8.65
C SER A 85 6.92 0.80 -7.63
N VAL A 86 8.18 0.87 -8.08
CA VAL A 86 9.33 1.07 -7.18
C VAL A 86 9.24 2.43 -6.46
N ALA A 87 8.89 3.50 -7.18
CA ALA A 87 8.69 4.81 -6.58
C ALA A 87 7.56 4.79 -5.54
N ARG A 88 6.43 4.13 -5.84
CA ARG A 88 5.33 3.95 -4.89
C ARG A 88 5.77 3.15 -3.67
N THR A 89 6.44 2.01 -3.86
CA THR A 89 7.00 1.19 -2.76
C THR A 89 7.86 2.03 -1.82
N LYS A 90 8.73 2.90 -2.35
CA LYS A 90 9.56 3.79 -1.52
C LYS A 90 8.73 4.80 -0.72
N LYS A 91 7.62 5.31 -1.28
CA LYS A 91 6.72 6.26 -0.60
C LYS A 91 6.02 5.62 0.60
N ILE A 92 5.61 4.36 0.48
CA ILE A 92 4.79 3.66 1.49
C ILE A 92 5.54 2.59 2.30
N SER A 93 6.84 2.42 2.08
CA SER A 93 7.64 1.35 2.72
C SER A 93 7.55 1.35 4.23
N GLY A 94 7.51 2.52 4.86
CA GLY A 94 7.42 2.67 6.31
C GLY A 94 6.10 2.20 6.91
N ILE A 95 5.06 1.93 6.11
CA ILE A 95 3.75 1.47 6.60
C ILE A 95 3.81 -0.01 7.01
N ALA A 96 4.43 -0.86 6.17
CA ALA A 96 4.59 -2.28 6.43
C ALA A 96 5.91 -2.78 5.81
N PRO A 97 7.07 -2.47 6.43
CA PRO A 97 8.38 -2.66 5.81
C PRO A 97 8.64 -4.08 5.34
N ARG A 98 8.28 -5.10 6.14
CA ARG A 98 8.52 -6.52 5.80
C ARG A 98 7.69 -6.98 4.59
N HIS A 99 6.53 -6.38 4.38
CA HIS A 99 5.62 -6.73 3.28
C HIS A 99 5.86 -5.90 2.02
N ILE A 100 6.24 -4.64 2.18
CA ILE A 100 6.34 -3.66 1.09
C ILE A 100 7.75 -3.68 0.46
N ASN A 101 8.81 -3.73 1.26
CA ASN A 101 10.19 -3.66 0.75
C ASN A 101 10.56 -4.78 -0.24
N PRO A 102 10.05 -6.02 -0.11
CA PRO A 102 10.34 -7.07 -1.08
C PRO A 102 9.67 -6.88 -2.45
N LEU A 103 8.64 -6.03 -2.57
CA LEU A 103 7.82 -5.91 -3.78
C LEU A 103 8.61 -5.66 -5.08
N PRO A 104 9.66 -4.81 -5.13
CA PRO A 104 10.47 -4.64 -6.33
C PRO A 104 11.13 -5.94 -6.79
N VAL A 105 11.69 -6.71 -5.86
CA VAL A 105 12.35 -7.99 -6.14
C VAL A 105 11.32 -9.04 -6.56
N THR A 106 10.19 -9.11 -5.86
CA THR A 106 9.07 -9.99 -6.23
C THR A 106 8.56 -9.69 -7.64
N LYS A 107 8.50 -8.41 -8.03
CA LYS A 107 8.08 -8.01 -9.39
C LYS A 107 9.08 -8.43 -10.46
N ILE A 108 10.39 -8.32 -10.21
CA ILE A 108 11.44 -8.76 -11.15
C ILE A 108 11.38 -10.29 -11.30
N THR A 109 11.43 -11.01 -10.19
CA THR A 109 11.41 -12.49 -10.18
C THR A 109 10.15 -13.06 -10.81
N THR A 110 8.98 -12.47 -10.55
CA THR A 110 7.72 -12.87 -11.19
C THR A 110 7.77 -12.64 -12.71
N ASN A 111 8.28 -11.49 -13.16
CA ASN A 111 8.42 -11.24 -14.59
C ASN A 111 9.40 -12.21 -15.27
N LEU A 112 10.51 -12.56 -14.63
CA LEU A 112 11.45 -13.56 -15.14
C LEU A 112 10.78 -14.94 -15.22
N LYS A 113 10.10 -15.39 -14.15
CA LYS A 113 9.35 -16.66 -14.16
C LYS A 113 8.32 -16.71 -15.30
N LEU A 114 7.61 -15.62 -15.58
CA LEU A 114 6.66 -15.52 -16.68
C LEU A 114 7.33 -15.51 -18.07
N LEU A 115 8.58 -15.07 -18.18
CA LEU A 115 9.36 -15.15 -19.42
C LEU A 115 9.85 -16.57 -19.71
N PHE A 116 10.20 -17.33 -18.67
CA PHE A 116 10.75 -18.69 -18.78
C PHE A 116 9.70 -19.81 -18.65
N LYS A 117 8.49 -19.51 -18.15
CA LYS A 117 7.30 -20.35 -18.37
C LYS A 117 6.86 -20.21 -19.83
N LYS A 118 7.63 -20.84 -20.73
CA LYS A 118 7.16 -21.24 -22.06
C LYS A 118 6.92 -22.74 -22.04
#